data_AF-A0A0F8CLL1-F1
#
_entry.id   AF-A0A0F8CLL1-F1
#
_cell.length_a   1.000
_cell.length_b   1.000
_cell.length_c   1.000
_cell.angle_alpha   90.00
_cell.angle_beta   90.00
_cell.angle_gamma   90.00
#
_symmetry.space_group_name_H-M   'P 1'
#
loop_
_entity.id
_entity.type
_entity.pdbx_description
1 polymer ?
#
loop_
_entity_poly.entity_id
_entity_poly.type
_entity_poly.pdbx_seq_one_letter_code
_entity_poly.pdbx_strand_id
1 'polypeptide(L)'
;AGCLGGRDGPLPEPTVTSDRIDDGWRLLNESESTVFEQSYGPVTVTALEHTRIYEYVSVAEALSETFGASGSPVVFFATRIDVRPAIDSLPAGVGRDRLMAEVETAAVDAFRSQLSASGIENVEIVDEGTSTVRSGHTATTWQLEGEFAVDGELPLPDGSTRDLAETVEIESRLGVWHDGTDVLVAGGAHPAEPLTGVIDDALPSLIDAETFLEETADEETRDALATEPGTFDEEISALLISVE
;
A
#
# COMPACT_ATOMS: atom_id res chain seq x y z
N ALA A 1 30.86 6.46 30.65
CA ALA A 1 30.39 6.21 29.28
C ALA A 1 29.78 4.81 29.28
N GLY A 2 28.47 4.73 29.47
CA GLY A 2 27.74 3.46 29.38
C GLY A 2 27.48 3.17 27.92
N CYS A 3 27.84 1.98 27.47
CA CYS A 3 27.55 1.52 26.12
C CYS A 3 26.04 1.44 25.95
N LEU A 4 25.44 2.43 25.28
CA LEU A 4 24.19 2.21 24.55
C LEU A 4 24.57 1.15 23.50
N GLY A 5 24.09 -0.08 23.68
CA GLY A 5 24.41 -1.19 22.78
C GLY A 5 23.95 -0.84 21.38
N GLY A 6 24.88 -0.46 20.51
CA GLY A 6 24.60 -0.20 19.11
C GLY A 6 24.08 -1.49 18.48
N ARG A 7 22.87 -1.42 17.91
CA ARG A 7 22.37 -2.45 17.00
C ARG A 7 23.14 -2.34 15.68
N ASP A 8 24.44 -2.65 15.68
CA ASP A 8 25.31 -2.59 14.48
C ASP A 8 25.15 -3.88 13.63
N GLY A 9 23.91 -4.24 13.33
CA GLY A 9 23.56 -5.41 12.52
C GLY A 9 22.94 -5.04 11.17
N PRO A 10 22.71 -6.05 10.29
CA PRO A 10 21.89 -5.89 9.09
C PRO A 10 20.53 -5.29 9.42
N LEU A 11 19.95 -4.53 8.49
CA LEU A 11 18.58 -4.06 8.66
C LEU A 11 17.64 -5.26 8.60
N PRO A 12 16.73 -5.39 9.57
CA PRO A 12 15.75 -6.46 9.55
C PRO A 12 14.68 -6.16 8.48
N GLU A 13 14.39 -7.16 7.66
CA GLU A 13 13.30 -7.10 6.68
C GLU A 13 11.92 -7.20 7.36
N PRO A 14 10.87 -6.57 6.81
CA PRO A 14 9.50 -6.81 7.23
C PRO A 14 9.07 -8.22 6.83
N THR A 15 8.39 -8.93 7.73
CA THR A 15 7.83 -10.25 7.46
C THR A 15 6.31 -10.18 7.45
N VAL A 16 5.69 -10.54 6.32
CA VAL A 16 4.23 -10.72 6.24
C VAL A 16 3.93 -12.17 6.60
N THR A 17 3.36 -12.42 7.78
CA THR A 17 3.18 -13.79 8.30
C THR A 17 1.96 -14.52 7.74
N SER A 18 1.10 -13.81 7.00
CA SER A 18 -0.09 -14.38 6.38
C SER A 18 0.27 -15.03 5.04
N ASP A 19 -0.06 -16.31 4.88
CA ASP A 19 0.15 -17.07 3.64
C ASP A 19 -0.55 -16.41 2.42
N ARG A 20 -1.58 -15.58 2.66
CA ARG A 20 -2.26 -14.78 1.61
C ARG A 20 -1.30 -13.94 0.76
N ILE A 21 -0.14 -13.54 1.28
CA ILE A 21 0.84 -12.77 0.50
C ILE A 21 1.50 -13.61 -0.62
N ASP A 22 1.44 -14.94 -0.51
CA ASP A 22 1.91 -15.86 -1.54
C ASP A 22 0.77 -16.27 -2.51
N ASP A 23 -0.47 -15.91 -2.18
CA ASP A 23 -1.67 -16.22 -2.96
C ASP A 23 -2.18 -14.96 -3.68
N GLY A 24 -1.72 -14.75 -4.92
CA GLY A 24 -2.22 -13.69 -5.80
C GLY A 24 -1.46 -12.37 -5.74
N TRP A 25 -0.48 -12.23 -4.84
CA TRP A 25 0.42 -11.07 -4.79
C TRP A 25 1.78 -11.39 -5.37
N ARG A 26 2.45 -10.39 -5.96
CA ARG A 26 3.87 -10.48 -6.34
C ARG A 26 4.67 -9.31 -5.81
N LEU A 27 5.91 -9.57 -5.39
CA LEU A 27 6.84 -8.53 -4.98
C LEU A 27 7.22 -7.68 -6.20
N LEU A 28 6.83 -6.41 -6.16
CA LEU A 28 7.13 -5.42 -7.19
C LEU A 28 8.46 -4.73 -6.93
N ASN A 29 8.73 -4.37 -5.67
CA ASN A 29 9.93 -3.63 -5.29
C ASN A 29 10.32 -3.88 -3.83
N GLU A 30 11.62 -3.75 -3.55
CA GLU A 30 12.21 -3.84 -2.22
C GLU A 30 13.30 -2.77 -2.09
N SER A 31 13.26 -2.03 -0.99
CA SER A 31 14.18 -0.90 -0.76
C SER A 31 14.59 -0.78 0.70
N GLU A 32 15.77 -0.21 0.92
CA GLU A 32 16.29 0.16 2.23
C GLU A 32 16.67 1.64 2.20
N SER A 33 16.38 2.39 3.26
CA SER A 33 16.65 3.83 3.32
C SER A 33 16.79 4.34 4.76
N THR A 34 17.28 5.56 4.91
CA THR A 34 17.29 6.26 6.20
C THR A 34 16.09 7.18 6.27
N VAL A 35 15.20 6.95 7.24
CA VAL A 35 14.01 7.79 7.46
C VAL A 35 14.47 9.13 8.04
N PHE A 36 15.22 9.09 9.15
CA PHE A 36 15.86 10.27 9.74
C PHE A 36 17.00 9.89 10.68
N GLU A 37 17.79 10.90 11.03
CA GLU A 37 18.73 10.88 12.15
C GLU A 37 18.52 12.15 12.98
N GLN A 38 18.22 12.00 14.28
CA GLN A 38 17.94 13.14 15.16
C GLN A 38 18.57 12.98 16.55
N SER A 39 19.10 14.08 17.09
CA SER A 39 19.69 14.10 18.43
C SER A 39 18.70 14.58 19.49
N TYR A 40 18.45 13.72 20.47
CA TYR A 40 17.67 13.97 21.68
C TYR A 40 18.61 14.10 22.89
N GLY A 41 19.11 15.32 23.10
CA GLY A 41 20.10 15.59 24.15
C GLY A 41 21.42 14.85 23.87
N PRO A 42 21.87 13.93 24.74
CA PRO A 42 23.10 13.17 24.52
C PRO A 42 22.92 11.91 23.65
N VAL A 43 21.69 11.58 23.23
CA VAL A 43 21.39 10.38 22.43
C VAL A 43 21.08 10.80 21.00
N THR A 44 21.73 10.19 20.01
CA THR A 44 21.31 10.26 18.61
C THR A 44 20.45 9.04 18.31
N VAL A 45 19.29 9.28 17.71
CA VAL A 45 18.36 8.26 17.21
C VAL A 45 18.45 8.24 15.69
N THR A 46 18.74 7.07 15.14
CA THR A 46 18.72 6.83 13.69
C THR A 46 17.59 5.86 13.39
N ALA A 47 16.75 6.18 12.42
CA ALA A 47 15.66 5.34 11.94
C ALA A 47 15.97 4.88 10.52
N LEU A 48 16.09 3.57 10.33
CA LEU A 48 16.45 2.95 9.07
C LEU A 48 15.31 2.04 8.63
N GLU A 49 14.78 2.25 7.43
CA GLU A 49 13.65 1.49 6.90
C GLU A 49 14.10 0.41 5.93
N HIS A 50 13.36 -0.70 5.93
CA HIS A 50 13.36 -1.74 4.90
C HIS A 50 11.90 -1.94 4.48
N THR A 51 11.60 -1.65 3.21
CA THR A 51 10.26 -1.66 2.62
C THR A 51 10.13 -2.73 1.56
N ARG A 52 8.98 -3.41 1.53
CA ARG A 52 8.54 -4.31 0.46
C ARG A 52 7.20 -3.88 -0.08
N ILE A 53 7.09 -3.88 -1.40
CA ILE A 53 5.93 -3.43 -2.15
C ILE A 53 5.43 -4.59 -2.99
N TYR A 54 4.12 -4.84 -2.92
CA TYR A 54 3.43 -5.91 -3.62
C TYR A 54 2.29 -5.34 -4.46
N GLU A 55 2.00 -6.00 -5.56
CA GLU A 55 0.81 -5.74 -6.38
C GLU A 55 0.00 -7.03 -6.56
N TYR A 56 -1.31 -6.89 -6.73
CA TYR A 56 -2.19 -8.01 -7.00
C TYR A 56 -2.07 -8.42 -8.47
N VAL A 57 -1.66 -9.67 -8.71
CA VAL A 57 -1.22 -10.15 -10.02
C VAL A 57 -2.34 -10.07 -11.05
N SER A 58 -3.51 -10.61 -10.74
CA SER A 58 -4.62 -10.69 -11.71
C SER A 58 -5.10 -9.32 -12.16
N VAL A 59 -5.17 -8.34 -11.25
CA VAL A 59 -5.57 -6.96 -11.59
C VAL A 59 -4.49 -6.26 -12.41
N ALA A 60 -3.22 -6.40 -12.00
CA ALA A 60 -2.11 -5.80 -12.73
C ALA A 60 -2.01 -6.32 -14.17
N GLU A 61 -2.17 -7.64 -14.36
CA GLU A 61 -2.14 -8.28 -15.67
C GLU A 61 -3.35 -7.90 -16.50
N ALA A 62 -4.56 -7.95 -15.93
CA ALA A 62 -5.79 -7.52 -16.61
C ALA A 62 -5.72 -6.09 -17.15
N LEU A 63 -5.21 -5.14 -16.35
CA LEU A 63 -5.05 -3.74 -16.77
C LEU A 63 -3.94 -3.58 -17.82
N SER A 64 -2.83 -4.33 -17.69
CA SER A 64 -1.75 -4.28 -18.65
C SER A 64 -2.16 -4.86 -20.01
N GLU A 65 -2.90 -5.97 -20.02
CA GLU A 65 -3.37 -6.63 -21.24
C GLU A 65 -4.48 -5.85 -21.94
N THR A 66 -5.42 -5.30 -21.17
CA THR A 66 -6.58 -4.59 -21.72
C THR A 66 -6.26 -3.15 -22.12
N PHE A 67 -5.47 -2.44 -21.31
CA PHE A 67 -5.25 -0.99 -21.46
C PHE A 67 -3.77 -0.62 -21.65
N GLY A 68 -2.83 -1.55 -21.57
CA GLY A 68 -1.40 -1.24 -21.62
C GLY A 68 -0.91 -0.50 -20.37
N ALA A 69 -1.64 -0.61 -19.25
CA ALA A 69 -1.28 0.07 -18.01
C ALA A 69 0.08 -0.43 -17.48
N SER A 70 0.83 0.50 -16.87
CA SER A 70 2.15 0.24 -16.28
C SER A 70 2.13 0.10 -14.75
N GLY A 71 0.95 0.12 -14.13
CA GLY A 71 0.75 0.03 -12.69
C GLY A 71 -0.57 -0.64 -12.33
N SER A 72 -0.78 -0.90 -11.04
CA SER A 72 -1.97 -1.53 -10.50
C SER A 72 -2.59 -0.66 -9.40
N PRO A 73 -3.92 -0.50 -9.37
CA PRO A 73 -4.62 0.18 -8.29
C PRO A 73 -4.74 -0.69 -7.03
N VAL A 74 -4.33 -1.97 -7.09
CA VAL A 74 -4.35 -2.90 -5.95
C VAL A 74 -2.92 -3.22 -5.51
N VAL A 75 -2.52 -2.63 -4.39
CA VAL A 75 -1.14 -2.65 -3.89
C VAL A 75 -1.11 -2.86 -2.37
N PHE A 76 -0.04 -3.48 -1.88
CA PHE A 76 0.22 -3.70 -0.47
C PHE A 76 1.68 -3.40 -0.12
N PHE A 77 1.91 -2.85 1.06
CA PHE A 77 3.22 -2.41 1.52
C PHE A 77 3.47 -2.89 2.94
N ALA A 78 4.69 -3.34 3.18
CA ALA A 78 5.18 -3.64 4.51
C ALA A 78 6.55 -3.01 4.70
N THR A 79 6.74 -2.28 5.79
CA THR A 79 7.99 -1.61 6.13
C THR A 79 8.35 -1.89 7.58
N ARG A 80 9.62 -2.23 7.80
CA ARG A 80 10.22 -2.32 9.13
C ARG A 80 11.22 -1.19 9.31
N ILE A 81 11.06 -0.43 10.37
CA ILE A 81 11.92 0.70 10.74
C ILE A 81 12.72 0.30 11.97
N ASP A 82 14.00 0.00 11.78
CA ASP A 82 14.95 -0.28 12.85
C ASP A 82 15.39 1.04 13.49
N VAL A 83 14.96 1.23 14.74
CA VAL A 83 15.27 2.42 15.54
C VAL A 83 16.50 2.13 16.39
N ARG A 84 17.54 2.97 16.26
CA ARG A 84 18.81 2.81 16.97
C ARG A 84 19.08 4.03 17.85
N PRO A 85 19.11 3.90 19.20
CA PRO A 85 18.83 2.70 20.00
C PRO A 85 17.33 2.32 19.98
N ALA A 86 17.02 1.07 20.33
CA ALA A 86 15.65 0.52 20.30
C ALA A 86 14.65 1.42 21.01
N ILE A 87 13.43 1.50 20.46
CA ILE A 87 12.44 2.51 20.87
C ILE A 87 12.10 2.47 22.37
N ASP A 88 11.91 1.29 22.95
CA ASP A 88 11.60 1.15 24.38
C ASP A 88 12.85 1.21 25.29
N SER A 89 14.05 1.29 24.70
CA SER A 89 15.29 1.50 25.45
C SER A 89 15.66 2.97 25.64
N LEU A 90 14.85 3.89 25.09
CA LEU A 90 15.08 5.33 25.23
C LEU A 90 15.00 5.77 26.72
N PRO A 91 15.97 6.56 27.21
CA PRO A 91 16.05 6.92 28.62
C PRO A 91 14.77 7.58 29.15
N ALA A 92 14.25 7.03 30.25
CA ALA A 92 13.07 7.54 30.98
C ALA A 92 11.77 7.65 30.14
N GLY A 93 11.69 6.96 28.99
CA GLY A 93 10.56 7.06 28.05
C GLY A 93 10.43 8.45 27.41
N VAL A 94 11.38 9.36 27.69
CA VAL A 94 11.34 10.73 27.21
C VAL A 94 11.62 10.72 25.72
N GLY A 95 10.68 11.24 24.96
CA GLY A 95 10.80 11.34 23.52
C GLY A 95 10.25 10.14 22.76
N ARG A 96 9.75 9.08 23.41
CA ARG A 96 9.10 7.98 22.70
C ARG A 96 7.85 8.43 21.96
N ASP A 97 6.94 9.13 22.64
CA ASP A 97 5.71 9.63 22.01
C ASP A 97 6.02 10.65 20.91
N ARG A 98 7.07 11.45 21.10
CA ARG A 98 7.57 12.38 20.07
C ARG A 98 8.16 11.64 18.88
N LEU A 99 8.98 10.62 19.13
CA LEU A 99 9.58 9.79 18.11
C LEU A 99 8.50 9.07 17.31
N MET A 100 7.51 8.48 17.99
CA MET A 100 6.35 7.86 17.33
C MET A 100 5.62 8.87 16.47
N ALA A 101 5.31 10.07 16.97
CA ALA A 101 4.68 11.10 16.15
C ALA A 101 5.51 11.50 14.91
N GLU A 102 6.84 11.58 15.05
CA GLU A 102 7.75 11.84 13.92
C GLU A 102 7.75 10.67 12.92
N VAL A 103 7.72 9.41 13.39
CA VAL A 103 7.64 8.21 12.54
C VAL A 103 6.28 8.08 11.87
N GLU A 104 5.18 8.34 12.57
CA GLU A 104 3.82 8.31 12.03
C GLU A 104 3.66 9.33 10.90
N THR A 105 4.17 10.56 11.11
CA THR A 105 4.17 11.59 10.06
C THR A 105 4.98 11.14 8.85
N ALA A 106 6.20 10.62 9.07
CA ALA A 106 7.06 10.13 7.99
C ALA A 106 6.44 8.92 7.26
N ALA A 107 5.76 8.03 7.98
CA ALA A 107 5.10 6.85 7.43
C ALA A 107 3.92 7.24 6.53
N VAL A 108 3.11 8.23 6.93
CA VAL A 108 2.03 8.78 6.10
C VAL A 108 2.60 9.39 4.80
N ASP A 109 3.65 10.20 4.91
CA ASP A 109 4.28 10.84 3.74
C ASP A 109 4.94 9.81 2.80
N ALA A 110 5.58 8.78 3.36
CA ALA A 110 6.16 7.67 2.61
C ALA A 110 5.06 6.85 1.91
N PHE A 111 3.97 6.53 2.61
CA PHE A 111 2.83 5.81 2.04
C PHE A 111 2.20 6.58 0.88
N ARG A 112 1.99 7.90 1.01
CA ARG A 112 1.52 8.75 -0.09
C ARG A 112 2.47 8.74 -1.29
N SER A 113 3.77 8.84 -1.04
CA SER A 113 4.78 8.79 -2.09
C SER A 113 4.78 7.43 -2.80
N GLN A 114 4.52 6.36 -2.06
CA GLN A 114 4.46 5.01 -2.57
C GLN A 114 3.19 4.76 -3.39
N LEU A 115 2.04 5.29 -2.96
CA LEU A 115 0.80 5.28 -3.74
C LEU A 115 1.00 6.03 -5.07
N SER A 116 1.61 7.21 -5.03
CA SER A 116 1.96 8.00 -6.23
C SER A 116 2.88 7.23 -7.18
N ALA A 117 3.89 6.54 -6.64
CA ALA A 117 4.78 5.68 -7.45
C ALA A 117 4.05 4.50 -8.12
N SER A 118 2.92 4.07 -7.55
CA SER A 118 2.01 3.07 -8.12
C SER A 118 0.96 3.67 -9.07
N GLY A 119 0.94 4.99 -9.27
CA GLY A 119 -0.02 5.69 -10.13
C GLY A 119 -1.27 6.22 -9.43
N ILE A 120 -1.31 6.18 -8.09
CA ILE A 120 -2.41 6.66 -7.27
C ILE A 120 -2.09 8.07 -6.76
N GLU A 121 -2.78 9.06 -7.28
CA GLU A 121 -2.56 10.48 -7.03
C GLU A 121 -3.66 11.07 -6.13
N ASN A 122 -3.55 12.38 -5.83
CA ASN A 122 -4.55 13.14 -5.05
C ASN A 122 -4.91 12.53 -3.68
N VAL A 123 -3.93 11.94 -3.01
CA VAL A 123 -4.17 11.16 -1.78
C VAL A 123 -4.46 12.05 -0.55
N GLU A 124 -5.64 11.88 0.05
CA GLU A 124 -6.13 12.63 1.21
C GLU A 124 -6.46 11.72 2.39
N ILE A 125 -6.17 12.15 3.62
CA ILE A 125 -6.60 11.43 4.82
C ILE A 125 -8.05 11.77 5.09
N VAL A 126 -8.89 10.76 5.24
CA VAL A 126 -10.33 10.91 5.52
C VAL A 126 -10.71 10.48 6.93
N ASP A 127 -9.95 9.56 7.53
CA ASP A 127 -10.18 9.10 8.90
C ASP A 127 -8.88 8.71 9.59
N GLU A 128 -8.85 8.85 10.92
CA GLU A 128 -7.75 8.43 11.79
C GLU A 128 -8.32 7.68 12.99
N GLY A 129 -7.67 6.59 13.37
CA GLY A 129 -8.11 5.74 14.47
C GLY A 129 -6.99 4.90 15.05
N THR A 130 -7.40 3.86 15.79
CA THR A 130 -6.47 2.90 16.37
C THR A 130 -7.04 1.49 16.24
N SER A 131 -6.18 0.51 15.99
CA SER A 131 -6.56 -0.91 15.93
C SER A 131 -5.55 -1.79 16.68
N THR A 132 -5.90 -3.04 16.95
CA THR A 132 -5.00 -4.03 17.54
C THR A 132 -4.55 -5.02 16.47
N VAL A 133 -3.24 -5.13 16.25
CA VAL A 133 -2.66 -6.09 15.30
C VAL A 133 -2.59 -7.50 15.89
N ARG A 134 -2.33 -8.51 15.06
CA ARG A 134 -2.37 -9.93 15.47
C ARG A 134 -1.38 -10.25 16.60
N SER A 135 -0.24 -9.58 16.62
CA SER A 135 0.78 -9.68 17.66
C SER A 135 0.36 -9.03 19.00
N GLY A 136 -0.79 -8.33 19.05
CA GLY A 136 -1.35 -7.73 20.25
C GLY A 136 -0.92 -6.28 20.50
N HIS A 137 -0.10 -5.70 19.63
CA HIS A 137 0.29 -4.29 19.69
C HIS A 137 -0.84 -3.38 19.20
N THR A 138 -0.84 -2.13 19.65
CA THR A 138 -1.78 -1.09 19.18
C THR A 138 -1.16 -0.34 18.01
N ALA A 139 -1.87 -0.28 16.90
CA ALA A 139 -1.53 0.52 15.74
C ALA A 139 -2.35 1.80 15.70
N THR A 140 -1.70 2.92 15.39
CA THR A 140 -2.37 4.11 14.86
C THR A 140 -2.71 3.83 13.40
N THR A 141 -3.94 4.12 12.99
CA THR A 141 -4.44 3.76 11.66
C THR A 141 -5.00 4.96 10.94
N TRP A 142 -4.77 5.05 9.63
CA TRP A 142 -5.35 6.07 8.76
C TRP A 142 -6.14 5.40 7.63
N GLN A 143 -7.26 6.01 7.27
CA GLN A 143 -7.94 5.75 6.01
C GLN A 143 -7.65 6.93 5.09
N LEU A 144 -7.24 6.62 3.87
CA LEU A 144 -6.95 7.62 2.86
C LEU A 144 -7.70 7.28 1.57
N GLU A 145 -8.13 8.32 0.88
CA GLU A 145 -8.74 8.24 -0.44
C GLU A 145 -7.78 8.81 -1.48
N GLY A 146 -7.84 8.32 -2.71
CA GLY A 146 -7.03 8.82 -3.82
C GLY A 146 -7.65 8.47 -5.17
N GLU A 147 -6.89 8.71 -6.23
CA GLU A 147 -7.38 8.57 -7.60
C GLU A 147 -6.35 7.82 -8.45
N PHE A 148 -6.79 6.80 -9.17
CA PHE A 148 -5.96 6.09 -10.15
C PHE A 148 -6.45 6.39 -11.56
N ALA A 149 -5.56 6.95 -12.39
CA ALA A 149 -5.89 7.23 -13.78
C ALA A 149 -5.83 5.94 -14.61
N VAL A 150 -6.92 5.63 -15.30
CA VAL A 150 -6.96 4.59 -16.32
C VAL A 150 -6.95 5.29 -17.67
N ASP A 151 -5.75 5.37 -18.24
CA ASP A 151 -5.52 5.90 -19.57
C ASP A 151 -5.26 4.77 -20.55
N GLY A 152 -5.78 4.87 -21.77
CA GLY A 152 -5.52 3.87 -22.79
C GLY A 152 -6.31 4.07 -24.08
N GLU A 153 -6.18 3.12 -24.98
CA GLU A 153 -6.94 3.06 -26.23
C GLU A 153 -7.90 1.86 -26.18
N LEU A 154 -9.20 2.13 -26.26
CA LEU A 154 -10.26 1.11 -26.31
C LEU A 154 -10.54 0.73 -27.77
N PRO A 155 -10.22 -0.51 -28.20
CA PRO A 155 -10.63 -1.00 -29.50
C PRO A 155 -12.13 -1.35 -29.49
N LEU A 156 -12.94 -0.63 -30.26
CA LEU A 156 -14.38 -0.87 -30.36
C LEU A 156 -14.71 -2.00 -31.34
N PRO A 157 -15.84 -2.71 -31.17
CA PRO A 157 -16.25 -3.81 -32.06
C PRO A 157 -16.44 -3.40 -33.53
N ASP A 158 -16.67 -2.12 -33.81
CA ASP A 158 -16.77 -1.57 -35.16
C ASP A 158 -15.41 -1.34 -35.84
N GLY A 159 -14.31 -1.66 -35.15
CA GLY A 159 -12.94 -1.53 -35.61
C GLY A 159 -12.35 -0.12 -35.44
N SER A 160 -13.07 0.80 -34.79
CA SER A 160 -12.53 2.09 -34.38
C SER A 160 -11.84 2.00 -33.01
N THR A 161 -11.09 3.03 -32.64
CA THR A 161 -10.42 3.14 -31.35
C THR A 161 -10.88 4.42 -30.65
N ARG A 162 -11.04 4.38 -29.33
CA ARG A 162 -11.40 5.52 -28.49
C ARG A 162 -10.37 5.70 -27.39
N ASP A 163 -9.98 6.95 -27.14
CA ASP A 163 -9.16 7.29 -25.97
C ASP A 163 -9.99 7.12 -24.68
N LEU A 164 -9.46 6.34 -23.76
CA LEU A 164 -9.92 6.20 -22.38
C LEU A 164 -9.07 7.13 -21.51
N ALA A 165 -9.73 7.92 -20.67
CA ALA A 165 -9.11 8.82 -19.72
C ALA A 165 -10.06 8.96 -18.51
N GLU A 166 -10.26 7.85 -17.82
CA GLU A 166 -11.13 7.79 -16.65
C GLU A 166 -10.31 7.77 -15.37
N THR A 167 -10.97 8.08 -14.26
CA THR A 167 -10.37 8.06 -12.93
C THR A 167 -11.14 7.09 -12.06
N VAL A 168 -10.40 6.19 -11.41
CA VAL A 168 -10.92 5.22 -10.44
C VAL A 168 -10.70 5.81 -9.05
N GLU A 169 -11.76 5.92 -8.26
CA GLU A 169 -11.63 6.26 -6.83
C GLU A 169 -10.94 5.10 -6.09
N ILE A 170 -9.96 5.43 -5.27
CA ILE A 170 -9.14 4.46 -4.52
C ILE A 170 -9.37 4.66 -3.03
N GLU A 171 -9.67 3.57 -2.34
CA GLU A 171 -9.64 3.50 -0.89
C GLU A 171 -8.32 2.87 -0.43
N SER A 172 -7.77 3.36 0.67
CA SER A 172 -6.51 2.86 1.20
C SER A 172 -6.44 2.96 2.70
N ARG A 173 -5.61 2.10 3.31
CA ARG A 173 -5.40 2.04 4.75
C ARG A 173 -3.94 1.95 5.07
N LEU A 174 -3.57 2.58 6.18
CA LEU A 174 -2.22 2.56 6.75
C LEU A 174 -2.33 2.24 8.24
N GLY A 175 -1.42 1.41 8.74
CA GLY A 175 -1.23 1.14 10.15
C GLY A 175 0.23 1.30 10.54
N VAL A 176 0.47 1.94 11.70
CA VAL A 176 1.81 2.13 12.28
C VAL A 176 1.78 1.68 13.73
N TRP A 177 2.68 0.78 14.13
CA TRP A 177 2.83 0.30 15.50
C TRP A 177 4.29 -0.04 15.81
N HIS A 178 4.61 -0.28 17.09
CA HIS A 178 5.93 -0.77 17.46
C HIS A 178 5.85 -2.13 18.17
N ASP A 179 6.80 -3.02 17.91
CA ASP A 179 6.91 -4.33 18.55
C ASP A 179 7.68 -4.28 19.90
N GLY A 180 8.07 -3.06 20.29
CA GLY A 180 8.89 -2.76 21.46
C GLY A 180 10.37 -2.53 21.13
N THR A 181 10.80 -2.94 19.94
CA THR A 181 12.15 -2.72 19.44
C THR A 181 12.15 -1.79 18.24
N ASP A 182 11.39 -2.18 17.22
CA ASP A 182 11.31 -1.55 15.91
C ASP A 182 9.90 -0.98 15.70
N VAL A 183 9.76 -0.11 14.70
CA VAL A 183 8.45 0.37 14.24
C VAL A 183 8.08 -0.40 12.97
N LEU A 184 6.83 -0.85 12.89
CA LEU A 184 6.26 -1.55 11.76
C LEU A 184 5.21 -0.64 11.12
N VAL A 185 5.24 -0.58 9.80
CA VAL A 185 4.30 0.16 8.97
C VAL A 185 3.76 -0.80 7.95
N ALA A 186 2.43 -0.86 7.81
CA ALA A 186 1.79 -1.67 6.79
C ALA A 186 0.59 -0.93 6.22
N GLY A 187 0.40 -1.03 4.91
CA GLY A 187 -0.72 -0.37 4.25
C GLY A 187 -1.04 -1.00 2.92
N GLY A 188 -2.19 -0.65 2.36
CA GLY A 188 -2.59 -1.10 1.04
C GLY A 188 -3.68 -0.22 0.48
N ALA A 189 -3.89 -0.33 -0.83
CA ALA A 189 -4.90 0.41 -1.57
C ALA A 189 -5.65 -0.50 -2.53
N HIS A 190 -6.89 -0.16 -2.81
CA HIS A 190 -7.75 -0.86 -3.76
C HIS A 190 -8.81 0.10 -4.34
N PRO A 191 -9.39 -0.21 -5.52
CA PRO A 191 -10.55 0.51 -6.03
C PRO A 191 -11.71 0.57 -5.04
N ALA A 192 -12.42 1.69 -4.99
CA ALA A 192 -13.65 1.88 -4.20
C ALA A 192 -14.88 1.22 -4.86
N GLU A 193 -14.79 0.97 -6.17
CA GLU A 193 -15.79 0.30 -6.99
C GLU A 193 -15.13 -0.71 -7.95
N PRO A 194 -15.86 -1.70 -8.47
CA PRO A 194 -15.33 -2.61 -9.47
C PRO A 194 -14.82 -1.87 -10.71
N LEU A 195 -13.67 -2.28 -11.26
CA LEU A 195 -13.08 -1.63 -12.44
C LEU A 195 -13.97 -1.77 -13.69
N THR A 196 -14.83 -2.79 -13.73
CA THR A 196 -15.88 -2.92 -14.77
C THR A 196 -16.86 -1.75 -14.77
N GLY A 197 -17.18 -1.15 -13.62
CA GLY A 197 -18.04 0.03 -13.53
C GLY A 197 -17.42 1.24 -14.23
N VAL A 198 -16.13 1.47 -13.96
CA VAL A 198 -15.37 2.56 -14.60
C VAL A 198 -15.25 2.37 -16.12
N ILE A 199 -15.08 1.12 -16.57
CA ILE A 199 -15.07 0.80 -18.01
C ILE A 199 -16.45 1.06 -18.63
N ASP A 200 -17.55 0.74 -17.93
CA ASP A 200 -18.91 0.96 -18.43
C ASP A 200 -19.19 2.45 -18.66
N ASP A 201 -18.76 3.30 -17.74
CA ASP A 201 -18.91 4.76 -17.84
C ASP A 201 -18.12 5.36 -19.01
N ALA A 202 -16.98 4.77 -19.37
CA ALA A 202 -16.19 5.19 -20.53
C ALA A 202 -16.79 4.79 -21.88
N LEU A 203 -17.59 3.72 -21.90
CA LEU A 203 -18.14 3.15 -23.11
C LEU A 203 -19.33 3.97 -23.64
N PRO A 204 -19.54 3.99 -24.96
CA PRO A 204 -20.76 4.57 -25.50
C PRO A 204 -21.99 3.80 -24.99
N SER A 205 -23.07 4.50 -24.65
CA SER A 205 -24.35 3.94 -24.13
C SER A 205 -25.01 2.77 -24.91
N LEU A 206 -24.46 2.37 -26.05
CA LEU A 206 -24.91 1.25 -26.87
C LEU A 206 -24.12 -0.05 -26.59
N ILE A 207 -23.05 0.01 -25.81
CA ILE A 207 -22.18 -1.11 -25.44
C ILE A 207 -21.96 -1.02 -23.93
N ASP A 208 -22.30 -2.10 -23.21
CA ASP A 208 -21.96 -2.26 -21.79
C ASP A 208 -20.59 -2.93 -21.60
N ALA A 209 -19.97 -2.70 -20.45
CA ALA A 209 -18.65 -3.26 -20.12
C ALA A 209 -18.61 -4.79 -20.17
N GLU A 210 -19.69 -5.47 -19.78
CA GLU A 210 -19.78 -6.93 -19.83
C GLU A 210 -19.63 -7.43 -21.27
N THR A 211 -20.45 -6.92 -22.19
CA THR A 211 -20.40 -7.27 -23.61
C THR A 211 -19.04 -6.92 -24.22
N PHE A 212 -18.50 -5.73 -23.91
CA PHE A 212 -17.20 -5.31 -24.40
C PHE A 212 -16.10 -6.27 -23.97
N LEU A 213 -16.03 -6.60 -22.69
CA LEU A 213 -15.00 -7.48 -22.16
C LEU A 213 -15.17 -8.93 -22.64
N GLU A 214 -16.40 -9.42 -22.86
CA GLU A 214 -16.62 -10.75 -23.43
C GLU A 214 -15.99 -10.92 -24.83
N GLU A 215 -15.93 -9.84 -25.61
CA GLU A 215 -15.32 -9.86 -26.95
C GLU A 215 -13.82 -9.58 -26.95
N THR A 216 -13.30 -8.88 -25.93
CA THR A 216 -11.94 -8.31 -25.92
C THR A 216 -10.99 -8.92 -24.90
N ALA A 217 -11.53 -9.54 -23.85
CA ALA A 217 -10.78 -10.09 -22.73
C ALA A 217 -11.17 -11.55 -22.49
N ASP A 218 -10.25 -12.34 -21.95
CA ASP A 218 -10.54 -13.70 -21.52
C ASP A 218 -11.31 -13.72 -20.19
N GLU A 219 -11.68 -14.92 -19.73
CA GLU A 219 -12.46 -15.08 -18.49
C GLU A 219 -11.69 -14.62 -17.24
N GLU A 220 -10.39 -14.86 -17.19
CA GLU A 220 -9.57 -14.50 -16.02
C GLU A 220 -9.46 -12.98 -15.87
N THR A 221 -9.21 -12.27 -16.97
CA THR A 221 -9.19 -10.80 -17.03
C THR A 221 -10.54 -10.21 -16.61
N ARG A 222 -11.65 -10.78 -17.10
CA ARG A 222 -13.01 -10.32 -16.73
C ARG A 222 -13.29 -10.46 -15.25
N ASP A 223 -12.98 -11.62 -14.68
CA ASP A 223 -13.18 -11.88 -13.25
C ASP A 223 -12.31 -10.95 -12.39
N ALA A 224 -11.07 -10.67 -12.81
CA ALA A 224 -10.19 -9.75 -12.12
C ALA A 224 -10.74 -8.31 -12.09
N LEU A 225 -11.21 -7.79 -13.23
CA LEU A 225 -11.76 -6.43 -13.33
C LEU A 225 -13.11 -6.30 -12.63
N ALA A 226 -13.89 -7.39 -12.57
CA ALA A 226 -15.19 -7.45 -11.90
C ALA A 226 -15.07 -7.75 -10.39
N THR A 227 -13.86 -7.90 -9.86
CA THR A 227 -13.68 -8.24 -8.45
C THR A 227 -14.24 -7.14 -7.56
N GLU A 228 -15.12 -7.52 -6.63
CA GLU A 228 -15.74 -6.60 -5.69
C GLU A 228 -14.68 -5.99 -4.75
N PRO A 229 -14.66 -4.65 -4.58
CA PRO A 229 -13.74 -3.93 -3.69
C PRO A 229 -13.56 -4.53 -2.29
N GLY A 230 -14.67 -5.00 -1.70
CA GLY A 230 -14.66 -5.61 -0.36
C GLY A 230 -13.79 -6.87 -0.25
N THR A 231 -13.50 -7.54 -1.38
CA THR A 231 -12.57 -8.67 -1.43
C THR A 231 -11.14 -8.20 -1.20
N PHE A 232 -10.71 -7.16 -1.91
CA PHE A 232 -9.38 -6.56 -1.72
C PHE A 232 -9.25 -5.96 -0.33
N ASP A 233 -10.32 -5.36 0.18
CA ASP A 233 -10.32 -4.82 1.54
C ASP A 233 -10.06 -5.91 2.59
N GLU A 234 -10.73 -7.06 2.47
CA GLU A 234 -10.53 -8.18 3.40
C GLU A 234 -9.08 -8.69 3.32
N GLU A 235 -8.56 -8.86 2.10
CA GLU A 235 -7.19 -9.30 1.83
C GLU A 235 -6.17 -8.35 2.48
N ILE A 236 -6.23 -7.06 2.14
CA ILE A 236 -5.31 -6.04 2.64
C ILE A 236 -5.43 -5.94 4.17
N SER A 237 -6.63 -5.98 4.73
CA SER A 237 -6.84 -5.94 6.18
C SER A 237 -6.21 -7.13 6.89
N ALA A 238 -6.29 -8.33 6.29
CA ALA A 238 -5.67 -9.53 6.83
C ALA A 238 -4.13 -9.47 6.75
N LEU A 239 -3.58 -8.93 5.67
CA LEU A 239 -2.14 -8.73 5.48
C LEU A 239 -1.59 -7.67 6.46
N LEU A 240 -2.26 -6.52 6.59
CA LEU A 240 -1.85 -5.39 7.43
C LEU A 240 -1.60 -5.84 8.87
N ILE A 241 -2.53 -6.59 9.47
CA ILE A 241 -2.40 -7.03 10.86
C ILE A 241 -1.40 -8.18 11.07
N SER A 242 -0.79 -8.69 9.99
CA SER A 242 0.09 -9.86 9.98
C SER A 242 1.57 -9.54 9.80
N VAL A 243 1.93 -8.26 9.71
CA VAL A 243 3.33 -7.82 9.57
C VAL A 243 4.08 -7.90 10.90
N GLU A 244 5.32 -8.36 10.86
CA GLU A 244 6.25 -8.49 11.99
C GLU A 244 7.69 -8.05 11.66
#